data_AF-A0A4S4FGA8-F1
#
_entry.id   AF-A0A4S4FGA8-F1
#
_cell.length_a   1.000
_cell.length_b   1.000
_cell.length_c   1.000
_cell.angle_alpha   90.00
_cell.angle_beta   90.00
_cell.angle_gamma   90.00
#
_symmetry.space_group_name_H-M   'P 1'
#
loop_
_entity.id
_entity.type
_entity.pdbx_description
1 polymer ?
#
loop_
_entity_poly.entity_id
_entity_poly.type
_entity_poly.pdbx_seq_one_letter_code
_entity_poly.pdbx_strand_id
1 'polypeptide(L)'
;MPRTIRSRRPHSTLRSAGPGSVSPGSAGPGSTAIRGAGIAVVALALALGAPLAASAHVHVDPENAEPGEYALLTFRVPNESATATTTSVEIQLPTDTPFSYAAVEPVEGWDAQVVTSELPAPVDVDGTTISEAPTSILFTATGTGIGDG
;
A
#
# COMPACT_ATOMS: atom_id res chain seq x y z
N MET A 1 -28.94 -18.67 13.52
CA MET A 1 -29.20 -18.17 14.89
C MET A 1 -29.33 -16.64 14.85
N PRO A 2 -30.51 -16.04 15.09
CA PRO A 2 -30.65 -14.58 15.06
C PRO A 2 -30.56 -13.98 16.46
N ARG A 3 -29.85 -12.86 16.62
CA ARG A 3 -29.86 -12.06 17.85
C ARG A 3 -30.23 -10.62 17.55
N THR A 4 -31.48 -10.29 17.85
CA THR A 4 -32.00 -8.93 18.02
C THR A 4 -31.58 -8.38 19.38
N ILE A 5 -31.03 -7.17 19.45
CA ILE A 5 -30.90 -6.43 20.72
C ILE A 5 -31.49 -5.03 20.57
N ARG A 6 -32.46 -4.75 21.46
CA ARG A 6 -33.22 -3.51 21.58
C ARG A 6 -32.43 -2.48 22.39
N SER A 7 -32.37 -1.24 21.92
CA SER A 7 -31.85 -0.10 22.68
C SER A 7 -32.95 0.52 23.56
N ARG A 8 -32.71 0.62 24.87
CA ARG A 8 -33.56 1.34 25.84
C ARG A 8 -33.03 2.75 26.02
N ARG A 9 -33.92 3.75 25.90
CA ARG A 9 -33.67 5.13 26.33
C ARG A 9 -33.68 5.23 27.87
N PRO A 10 -32.85 6.11 28.46
CA PRO A 10 -33.16 6.73 29.74
C PRO A 10 -33.77 8.13 29.57
N HIS A 11 -34.72 8.43 30.44
CA HIS A 11 -35.30 9.75 30.67
C HIS A 11 -34.34 10.61 31.50
N SER A 12 -34.24 11.90 31.17
CA SER A 12 -33.85 12.92 32.15
C SER A 12 -34.61 14.21 31.89
N THR A 13 -35.05 14.79 32.99
CA THR A 13 -36.06 15.83 33.20
C THR A 13 -35.54 17.26 32.96
N LEU A 14 -36.42 18.07 32.35
CA LEU A 14 -36.69 19.50 32.54
C LEU A 14 -35.64 20.40 33.21
N ARG A 15 -35.22 21.46 32.49
CA ARG A 15 -35.14 22.79 33.09
C ARG A 15 -35.30 23.92 32.04
N SER A 16 -36.31 24.75 32.30
CA SER A 16 -36.59 26.04 31.69
C SER A 16 -35.62 27.11 32.23
N ALA A 17 -35.23 28.09 31.39
CA ALA A 17 -34.63 29.34 31.88
C ALA A 17 -34.84 30.52 30.91
N GLY A 18 -35.37 31.62 31.46
CA GLY A 18 -35.23 32.99 30.99
C GLY A 18 -36.51 33.83 31.16
N PRO A 19 -36.46 35.16 31.38
CA PRO A 19 -35.30 36.03 31.71
C PRO A 19 -35.56 37.03 32.86
N GLY A 20 -34.54 37.82 33.25
CA GLY A 20 -34.76 39.21 33.69
C GLY A 20 -34.21 39.67 35.04
N SER A 21 -33.15 40.50 34.95
CA SER A 21 -32.89 41.74 35.71
C SER A 21 -32.72 41.75 37.24
N VAL A 22 -31.52 42.13 37.70
CA VAL A 22 -31.21 43.16 38.73
C VAL A 22 -29.67 43.40 38.74
N SER A 23 -29.17 44.56 38.30
CA SER A 23 -28.62 45.71 39.08
C SER A 23 -27.22 45.56 39.71
N PRO A 24 -26.44 46.65 39.87
CA PRO A 24 -24.98 46.66 39.72
C PRO A 24 -24.20 46.57 41.04
N GLY A 25 -22.99 46.00 40.98
CA GLY A 25 -22.07 45.96 42.12
C GLY A 25 -20.62 45.76 41.70
N SER A 26 -19.83 46.81 41.93
CA SER A 26 -18.38 46.83 42.21
C SER A 26 -17.43 46.11 41.26
N ALA A 27 -16.62 46.90 40.56
CA ALA A 27 -15.40 46.49 39.90
C ALA A 27 -14.39 45.86 40.89
N GLY A 28 -13.85 44.71 40.51
CA GLY A 28 -12.62 44.13 41.05
C GLY A 28 -11.70 43.71 39.89
N PRO A 29 -10.38 43.88 39.99
CA PRO A 29 -9.47 43.52 38.90
C PRO A 29 -9.13 42.02 38.99
N GLY A 30 -9.12 41.30 37.87
CA GLY A 30 -8.65 39.93 37.95
C GLY A 30 -8.78 39.07 36.69
N SER A 31 -7.62 38.82 36.10
CA SER A 31 -7.26 37.58 35.40
C SER A 31 -7.78 37.38 33.97
N THR A 32 -6.95 37.84 33.03
CA THR A 32 -6.73 37.19 31.72
C THR A 32 -6.59 35.68 31.90
N ALA A 33 -7.42 34.87 31.23
CA ALA A 33 -7.27 33.41 31.16
C ALA A 33 -7.39 32.92 29.71
N ILE A 34 -6.23 32.92 29.06
CA ILE A 34 -5.70 32.00 28.03
C ILE A 34 -6.72 31.04 27.38
N ARG A 35 -7.22 31.41 26.20
CA ARG A 35 -7.78 30.48 25.20
C ARG A 35 -6.64 30.00 24.30
N GLY A 36 -5.95 28.92 24.66
CA GLY A 36 -4.78 28.49 23.87
C GLY A 36 -4.35 27.02 23.98
N ALA A 37 -5.10 26.15 24.65
CA ALA A 37 -4.66 24.76 24.88
C ALA A 37 -5.27 23.72 23.93
N GLY A 38 -6.28 24.07 23.12
CA GLY A 38 -7.03 23.09 22.33
C GLY A 38 -6.41 22.71 20.98
N ILE A 39 -5.63 23.61 20.36
CA ILE A 39 -5.13 23.42 18.98
C ILE A 39 -3.88 22.52 18.94
N ALA A 40 -3.03 22.58 19.97
CA ALA A 40 -1.78 21.81 20.00
C ALA A 40 -1.99 20.29 20.11
N VAL A 41 -3.04 19.84 20.81
CA VAL A 41 -3.31 18.41 21.03
C VAL A 41 -3.85 17.73 19.77
N VAL A 42 -4.70 18.42 18.98
CA VAL A 42 -5.25 17.87 17.73
C VAL A 42 -4.17 17.72 16.65
N ALA A 43 -3.23 18.67 16.58
CA ALA A 43 -2.13 18.61 15.62
C ALA A 43 -1.17 17.43 15.89
N LEU A 44 -0.89 17.10 17.16
CA LEU A 44 -0.03 15.98 17.54
C LEU A 44 -0.70 14.61 17.22
N ALA A 45 -2.02 14.51 17.41
CA ALA A 45 -2.77 13.30 17.08
C ALA A 45 -2.80 13.01 15.57
N LEU A 46 -2.86 14.06 14.73
CA LEU A 46 -2.80 13.92 13.27
C LEU A 46 -1.40 13.55 12.77
N ALA A 47 -0.34 14.03 13.43
CA ALA A 47 1.04 13.66 13.09
C ALA A 47 1.38 12.20 13.43
N LEU A 48 0.73 11.61 14.43
CA LEU A 48 0.86 10.20 14.80
C LEU A 48 -0.06 9.26 13.99
N GLY A 49 -1.07 9.82 13.31
CA GLY A 49 -2.06 9.09 12.51
C GLY A 49 -1.86 9.20 11.00
N ALA A 50 -0.88 9.99 10.54
CA ALA A 50 -0.49 9.98 9.15
C ALA A 50 0.07 8.58 8.83
N PRO A 51 -0.51 7.83 7.88
CA PRO A 51 0.16 6.63 7.38
C PRO A 51 1.52 7.11 6.88
N LEU A 52 2.59 6.62 7.51
CA LEU A 52 3.91 6.73 6.93
C LEU A 52 3.73 6.21 5.50
N ALA A 53 3.99 7.05 4.50
CA ALA A 53 3.94 6.61 3.12
C ALA A 53 4.89 5.40 3.04
N ALA A 54 4.32 4.21 3.03
CA ALA A 54 5.07 3.01 2.80
C ALA A 54 5.61 3.13 1.38
N SER A 55 6.80 2.61 1.16
CA SER A 55 7.44 2.64 -0.14
C SER A 55 7.12 1.30 -0.82
N ALA A 56 5.93 1.16 -1.41
CA ALA A 56 5.49 -0.01 -2.22
C ALA A 56 6.25 -0.20 -3.53
N HIS A 57 7.35 0.52 -3.75
CA HIS A 57 8.05 0.41 -5.01
C HIS A 57 8.64 -0.99 -5.16
N VAL A 58 8.22 -1.68 -6.22
CA VAL A 58 8.89 -2.88 -6.67
C VAL A 58 10.26 -2.46 -7.16
N HIS A 59 11.31 -3.07 -6.62
CA HIS A 59 12.69 -2.80 -7.00
C HIS A 59 13.29 -4.01 -7.68
N VAL A 60 14.05 -3.79 -8.75
CA VAL A 60 14.89 -4.80 -9.38
C VAL A 60 16.36 -4.52 -9.06
N ASP A 61 17.12 -5.56 -8.76
CA ASP A 61 18.56 -5.51 -8.55
C ASP A 61 19.25 -6.56 -9.44
N PRO A 62 20.30 -6.19 -10.19
CA PRO A 62 20.82 -4.84 -10.37
C PRO A 62 19.85 -3.95 -11.18
N GLU A 63 19.98 -2.64 -11.03
CA GLU A 63 19.21 -1.65 -11.81
C GLU A 63 19.66 -1.56 -13.28
N ASN A 64 20.87 -2.03 -13.58
CA ASN A 64 21.45 -2.05 -14.92
C ASN A 64 22.16 -3.39 -15.15
N ALA A 65 22.12 -3.87 -16.39
CA ALA A 65 22.85 -5.05 -16.85
C ALA A 65 23.60 -4.72 -18.15
N GLU A 66 24.77 -5.35 -18.34
CA GLU A 66 25.53 -5.17 -19.58
C GLU A 66 24.81 -5.88 -20.76
N PRO A 67 24.68 -5.23 -21.93
CA PRO A 67 24.05 -5.85 -23.09
C PRO A 67 24.78 -7.12 -23.54
N GLY A 68 24.01 -8.16 -23.85
CA GLY A 68 24.54 -9.42 -24.41
C GLY A 68 25.07 -10.41 -23.36
N GLU A 69 25.13 -10.04 -22.08
CA GLU A 69 25.46 -10.96 -20.99
C GLU A 69 24.21 -11.46 -20.25
N TYR A 70 24.37 -12.57 -19.53
CA TYR A 70 23.36 -13.03 -18.58
C TYR A 70 23.44 -12.22 -17.29
N ALA A 71 22.29 -11.75 -16.81
CA ALA A 71 22.15 -11.07 -15.53
C ALA A 71 21.22 -11.84 -14.60
N LEU A 72 21.60 -11.94 -13.33
CA LEU A 72 20.70 -12.40 -12.27
C LEU A 72 19.88 -11.20 -11.79
N LEU A 73 18.57 -11.23 -12.00
CA LEU A 73 17.66 -10.16 -11.58
C LEU A 73 16.87 -10.57 -10.34
N THR A 74 16.97 -9.77 -9.29
CA THR A 74 16.23 -9.96 -8.04
C THR A 74 15.14 -8.90 -7.93
N PHE A 75 13.89 -9.33 -7.87
CA PHE A 75 12.74 -8.46 -7.69
C PHE A 75 12.31 -8.45 -6.22
N ARG A 76 12.25 -7.26 -5.61
CA ARG A 76 11.70 -7.05 -4.26
C ARG A 76 10.29 -6.51 -4.39
N VAL A 77 9.32 -7.26 -3.87
CA VAL A 77 7.89 -6.97 -3.98
C VAL A 77 7.32 -6.76 -2.57
N PRO A 78 7.28 -5.51 -2.07
CA PRO A 78 6.60 -5.20 -0.80
C PRO A 78 5.08 -5.31 -0.94
N ASN A 79 4.38 -5.41 0.20
CA ASN A 79 2.91 -5.38 0.25
C ASN A 79 2.45 -4.35 1.29
N GLU A 80 1.67 -3.37 0.86
CA GLU A 80 1.19 -2.25 1.70
C GLU A 80 -0.15 -2.52 2.40
N SER A 81 -0.57 -3.77 2.44
CA SER A 81 -1.83 -4.14 3.08
C SER A 81 -1.61 -4.88 4.39
N ALA A 82 -2.03 -4.24 5.49
CA ALA A 82 -2.15 -4.86 6.81
C ALA A 82 -3.13 -6.04 6.88
N THR A 83 -3.97 -6.23 5.85
CA THR A 83 -5.06 -7.23 5.85
C THR A 83 -5.12 -8.09 4.60
N ALA A 84 -4.48 -7.69 3.51
CA ALA A 84 -4.42 -8.45 2.27
C ALA A 84 -3.01 -9.03 2.06
N THR A 85 -2.94 -10.01 1.18
CA THR A 85 -1.71 -10.76 0.89
C THR A 85 -1.50 -10.75 -0.60
N THR A 86 -0.27 -10.50 -1.05
CA THR A 86 0.12 -10.73 -2.44
C THR A 86 0.26 -12.22 -2.68
N THR A 87 -0.62 -12.77 -3.52
CA THR A 87 -0.63 -14.20 -3.87
C THR A 87 -0.14 -14.49 -5.27
N SER A 88 0.05 -13.45 -6.10
CA SER A 88 0.55 -13.58 -7.46
C SER A 88 1.36 -12.35 -7.84
N VAL A 89 2.45 -12.58 -8.58
CA VAL A 89 3.29 -11.54 -9.17
C VAL A 89 3.53 -11.91 -10.62
N GLU A 90 3.24 -10.98 -11.52
CA GLU A 90 3.55 -11.14 -12.94
C GLU A 90 4.62 -10.12 -13.35
N ILE A 91 5.74 -10.63 -13.84
CA ILE A 91 6.85 -9.81 -14.35
C ILE A 91 6.78 -9.83 -15.86
N GLN A 92 6.38 -8.71 -16.45
CA GLN A 92 6.38 -8.53 -17.90
C GLN A 92 7.80 -8.29 -18.39
N LEU A 93 8.20 -9.05 -19.40
CA LEU A 93 9.50 -8.92 -20.04
C LEU A 93 9.38 -8.06 -21.32
N PRO A 94 10.44 -7.33 -21.70
CA PRO A 94 10.42 -6.50 -22.90
C PRO A 94 10.19 -7.34 -24.16
N THR A 95 9.39 -6.84 -25.11
CA THR A 95 9.15 -7.50 -26.40
C THR A 95 9.89 -6.85 -27.56
N ASP A 96 10.24 -5.56 -27.45
CA ASP A 96 10.98 -4.83 -28.49
C ASP A 96 12.48 -5.18 -28.47
N THR A 97 13.00 -5.52 -27.30
CA THR A 97 14.37 -6.02 -27.06
C THR A 97 14.27 -7.29 -26.20
N PRO A 98 13.76 -8.38 -26.78
CA PRO A 98 13.38 -9.55 -26.00
C PRO A 98 14.60 -10.25 -25.40
N PHE A 99 14.42 -10.79 -24.20
CA PHE A 99 15.36 -11.77 -23.67
C PHE A 99 15.26 -13.05 -24.52
N SER A 100 16.40 -13.56 -24.98
CA SER A 100 16.43 -14.85 -25.71
C SER A 100 16.17 -16.05 -24.79
N TYR A 101 16.34 -15.85 -23.48
CA TYR A 101 16.16 -16.88 -22.46
C TYR A 101 15.81 -16.25 -21.11
N ALA A 102 14.95 -16.92 -20.34
CA ALA A 102 14.65 -16.60 -18.96
C ALA A 102 14.51 -17.90 -18.15
N ALA A 103 15.02 -17.88 -16.94
CA ALA A 103 14.86 -18.96 -15.97
C ALA A 103 14.70 -18.38 -14.57
N VAL A 104 14.09 -19.18 -13.70
CA VAL A 104 13.75 -18.78 -12.34
C VAL A 104 14.40 -19.76 -11.37
N GLU A 105 15.05 -19.22 -10.34
CA GLU A 105 15.47 -20.01 -9.20
C GLU A 105 14.25 -20.41 -8.36
N PRO A 106 14.11 -21.68 -7.93
CA PRO A 106 12.99 -22.10 -7.12
C PRO A 106 12.86 -21.26 -5.83
N VAL A 107 11.65 -20.76 -5.57
CA VAL A 107 11.33 -20.01 -4.35
C VAL A 107 10.39 -20.86 -3.50
N GLU A 108 10.76 -21.09 -2.25
CA GLU A 108 9.93 -21.88 -1.33
C GLU A 108 8.54 -21.27 -1.15
N GLY A 109 7.49 -22.08 -1.31
CA GLY A 109 6.10 -21.63 -1.17
C GLY A 109 5.55 -20.88 -2.40
N TRP A 110 6.26 -20.88 -3.52
CA TRP A 110 5.84 -20.28 -4.79
C TRP A 110 6.04 -21.23 -5.96
N ASP A 111 5.08 -21.24 -6.88
CA ASP A 111 5.23 -21.81 -8.22
C ASP A 111 5.59 -20.68 -9.18
N ALA A 112 6.49 -20.95 -10.13
CA ALA A 112 6.93 -19.98 -11.12
C ALA A 112 6.84 -20.56 -12.53
N GLN A 113 6.23 -19.80 -13.44
CA GLN A 113 6.07 -20.16 -14.83
C GLN A 113 6.67 -19.08 -15.73
N VAL A 114 7.61 -19.47 -16.59
CA VAL A 114 8.05 -18.63 -17.71
C VAL A 114 7.05 -18.81 -18.85
N VAL A 115 6.44 -17.71 -19.28
CA VAL A 115 5.50 -17.68 -20.40
C VAL A 115 6.27 -17.23 -21.64
N THR A 116 6.30 -18.10 -22.64
CA THR A 116 6.81 -17.79 -23.99
C THR A 116 5.64 -17.55 -24.92
N SER A 117 5.71 -16.47 -25.71
CA SER A 117 4.69 -16.16 -26.69
C SER A 117 5.28 -15.56 -27.96
N GLU A 118 4.46 -15.51 -29.01
CA GLU A 118 4.79 -14.78 -30.24
C GLU A 118 4.98 -13.30 -29.96
N LEU A 119 6.03 -12.74 -30.56
CA LEU A 119 6.36 -11.33 -30.47
C LEU A 119 5.45 -10.51 -31.39
N PRO A 120 5.10 -9.26 -31.02
CA PRO A 120 4.30 -8.39 -31.89
C PRO A 120 4.92 -8.17 -33.28
N ALA A 121 6.24 -8.23 -33.38
CA ALA A 121 7.00 -8.25 -34.62
C ALA A 121 8.26 -9.11 -34.44
N PRO A 122 8.74 -9.80 -35.50
CA PRO A 122 10.02 -10.50 -35.44
C PRO A 122 11.18 -9.54 -35.17
N VAL A 123 12.16 -9.99 -34.39
CA VAL A 123 13.35 -9.21 -34.01
C VAL A 123 14.61 -9.98 -34.41
N ASP A 124 15.61 -9.31 -34.97
CA ASP A 124 16.91 -9.91 -35.27
C ASP A 124 17.87 -9.77 -34.08
N VAL A 125 18.38 -10.90 -33.59
CA VAL A 125 19.39 -10.99 -32.54
C VAL A 125 20.56 -11.79 -33.08
N ASP A 126 21.75 -11.17 -33.15
CA ASP A 126 22.99 -11.78 -33.66
C ASP A 126 22.83 -12.48 -35.03
N GLY A 127 22.02 -11.89 -35.92
CA GLY A 127 21.74 -12.42 -37.27
C GLY A 127 20.71 -13.56 -37.30
N THR A 128 20.03 -13.83 -36.20
CA THR A 128 18.92 -14.79 -36.10
C THR A 128 17.61 -14.05 -35.89
N THR A 129 16.64 -14.28 -36.78
CA THR A 129 15.30 -13.75 -36.63
C THR A 129 14.52 -14.56 -35.58
N ILE A 130 14.05 -13.88 -34.54
CA ILE A 130 13.27 -14.44 -33.45
C ILE A 130 11.83 -13.97 -33.56
N SER A 131 10.88 -14.91 -33.57
CA SER A 131 9.44 -14.61 -33.59
C SER A 131 8.73 -14.96 -32.28
N GLU A 132 9.36 -15.72 -31.40
CA GLU A 132 8.83 -16.08 -30.07
C GLU A 132 9.91 -15.89 -29.02
N ALA A 133 9.53 -15.39 -27.85
CA ALA A 133 10.44 -15.21 -26.71
C ALA A 133 9.68 -15.29 -25.38
N PRO A 134 10.38 -15.48 -24.25
CA PRO A 134 9.83 -15.21 -22.93
C PRO A 134 9.25 -13.79 -22.86
N THR A 135 7.97 -13.67 -22.54
CA THR A 135 7.25 -12.38 -22.44
C THR A 135 6.76 -12.08 -21.04
N SER A 136 6.65 -13.11 -20.19
CA SER A 136 6.24 -12.93 -18.80
C SER A 136 6.81 -14.02 -17.90
N ILE A 137 6.98 -13.71 -16.61
CA ILE A 137 7.23 -14.69 -15.56
C ILE A 137 6.12 -14.54 -14.52
N LEU A 138 5.30 -15.58 -14.39
CA LEU A 138 4.19 -15.62 -13.43
C LEU A 138 4.62 -16.40 -12.19
N PHE A 139 4.61 -15.72 -11.05
CA PHE A 139 4.74 -16.33 -9.73
C PHE A 139 3.36 -16.45 -9.09
N THR A 140 3.07 -17.63 -8.52
CA THR A 140 1.84 -17.90 -7.77
C THR A 140 2.18 -18.54 -6.43
N ALA A 141 1.67 -17.96 -5.35
CA ALA A 141 1.87 -18.49 -4.01
C ALA A 141 1.18 -19.84 -3.87
N THR A 142 1.91 -20.85 -3.41
CA THR A 142 1.38 -22.15 -2.97
C THR A 142 1.25 -22.22 -1.45
N GLY A 143 1.87 -21.28 -0.74
CA GLY A 143 1.77 -21.07 0.70
C GLY A 143 1.04 -19.77 1.08
N THR A 144 1.56 -19.06 2.08
CA THR A 144 0.92 -17.89 2.68
C THR A 144 1.05 -16.58 1.89
N GLY A 145 1.83 -16.53 0.80
CA GLY A 145 2.07 -15.32 0.02
C GLY A 145 2.90 -14.25 0.76
N ILE A 146 2.91 -13.02 0.26
CA ILE A 146 3.60 -11.87 0.87
C ILE A 146 2.60 -11.10 1.75
N GLY A 147 2.85 -11.06 3.06
CA GLY A 147 2.07 -10.28 4.04
C GLY A 147 2.49 -8.81 4.09
N ASP A 148 1.90 -8.04 5.00
CA ASP A 148 2.22 -6.61 5.19
C ASP A 148 3.72 -6.35 5.42
N GLY A 149 4.26 -5.33 4.73
CA GLY A 149 5.68 -4.95 4.74
C GLY A 149 6.48 -5.59 3.62
#